data_AF-K1RKP5-F1
#
_entry.id   AF-K1RKP5-F1
#
_cell.length_a   1.000
_cell.length_b   1.000
_cell.length_c   1.000
_cell.angle_alpha   90.00
_cell.angle_beta   90.00
_cell.angle_gamma   90.00
#
_symmetry.space_group_name_H-M   'P 1'
#
loop_
_entity.id
_entity.type
_entity.pdbx_description
1 polymer ?
#
loop_
_entity_poly.entity_id
_entity_poly.type
_entity_poly.pdbx_seq_one_letter_code
_entity_poly.pdbx_strand_id
1 'polypeptide(L)'
;DFFNTEYAYYKVPNELDKFDDETYQKSGVPFYATATDVKTGKPEYLQVKSVLRDMEMLRASASMPFISKPVIIGGRAYLDGGISDSIPFEHFSEMGYKKQVVILTRDMNYRKKPMNKLLIRSFYSKFPSLCNALENRHNVYNKSIDKLCELEQNGKVFIIRPSEPITISRT
;
A
#
# COMPACT_ATOMS: atom_id res chain seq x y z
N ASP A 1 -15.74 8.70 4.69
CA ASP A 1 -14.87 8.49 3.53
C ASP A 1 -15.36 9.34 2.38
N PHE A 2 -14.46 9.91 1.58
CA PHE A 2 -14.86 10.67 0.38
C PHE A 2 -15.34 9.76 -0.77
N PHE A 3 -15.22 8.44 -0.62
CA PHE A 3 -15.69 7.44 -1.59
C PHE A 3 -16.73 6.54 -0.95
N ASN A 4 -17.64 5.97 -1.76
CA ASN A 4 -18.65 5.03 -1.29
C ASN A 4 -18.01 3.66 -1.03
N THR A 5 -17.57 3.44 0.21
CA THR A 5 -16.92 2.20 0.64
C THR A 5 -17.84 1.00 0.56
N GLU A 6 -19.12 1.17 0.90
CA GLU A 6 -20.15 0.13 0.78
C GLU A 6 -20.23 -0.36 -0.68
N TYR A 7 -20.31 0.58 -1.61
CA TYR A 7 -20.37 0.26 -3.03
C TYR A 7 -19.10 -0.45 -3.50
N ALA A 8 -17.92 0.14 -3.25
CA ALA A 8 -16.65 -0.35 -3.80
C ALA A 8 -16.19 -1.69 -3.19
N TYR A 9 -16.31 -1.86 -1.87
CA TYR A 9 -15.75 -3.02 -1.17
C TYR A 9 -16.78 -4.10 -0.87
N TYR A 10 -18.08 -3.81 -0.91
CA TYR A 10 -19.11 -4.79 -0.59
C TYR A 10 -20.03 -5.06 -1.78
N LYS A 11 -20.62 -4.02 -2.37
CA LYS A 11 -21.56 -4.23 -3.49
C LYS A 11 -20.89 -4.78 -4.75
N VAL A 12 -19.77 -4.17 -5.18
CA VAL A 12 -19.07 -4.60 -6.39
C VAL A 12 -18.64 -6.07 -6.30
N PRO A 13 -17.81 -6.48 -5.32
CA PRO A 13 -17.29 -7.85 -5.29
C PRO A 13 -18.31 -8.93 -4.91
N ASN A 14 -19.46 -8.59 -4.31
CA ASN A 14 -20.50 -9.57 -3.94
C ASN A 14 -21.66 -9.66 -4.93
N GLU A 15 -21.96 -8.58 -5.66
CA GLU A 15 -23.19 -8.51 -6.48
C GLU A 15 -22.91 -8.18 -7.95
N LEU A 16 -22.13 -7.14 -8.24
CA LEU A 16 -22.03 -6.56 -9.58
C LEU A 16 -20.92 -7.20 -10.43
N ASP A 17 -19.77 -7.43 -9.82
CA ASP A 17 -18.61 -8.11 -10.41
C ASP A 17 -18.10 -9.11 -9.39
N LYS A 18 -18.79 -10.25 -9.34
CA LYS A 18 -18.65 -11.23 -8.26
C LYS A 18 -17.25 -11.81 -8.24
N PHE A 19 -16.54 -11.61 -7.14
CA PHE A 19 -15.21 -12.16 -6.96
C PHE A 19 -15.28 -13.66 -6.68
N ASP A 20 -14.52 -14.46 -7.43
CA ASP A 20 -14.43 -15.91 -7.23
C ASP A 20 -13.46 -16.25 -6.08
N ASP A 21 -13.96 -16.09 -4.86
CA ASP A 21 -13.19 -16.30 -3.63
C ASP A 21 -12.82 -17.77 -3.39
N GLU A 22 -13.59 -18.70 -3.94
CA GLU A 22 -13.30 -20.14 -3.84
C GLU A 22 -12.08 -20.50 -4.69
N THR A 23 -12.04 -20.05 -5.95
CA THR A 23 -10.88 -20.25 -6.83
C THR A 23 -9.64 -19.56 -6.27
N TYR A 24 -9.78 -18.35 -5.74
CA TYR A 24 -8.69 -17.65 -5.05
C TYR A 24 -8.11 -18.48 -3.89
N GLN A 25 -8.97 -18.98 -2.99
CA GLN A 25 -8.53 -19.83 -1.87
C GLN A 25 -7.84 -21.12 -2.34
N LYS A 26 -8.40 -21.77 -3.37
CA LYS A 26 -7.83 -23.00 -3.96
C LYS A 26 -6.47 -22.79 -4.63
N SER A 27 -6.17 -21.57 -5.09
CA SER A 27 -4.88 -21.27 -5.72
C SER A 27 -3.70 -21.51 -4.78
N GLY A 28 -3.91 -21.38 -3.46
CA GLY A 28 -2.88 -21.51 -2.44
C GLY A 28 -1.78 -20.44 -2.51
N VAL A 29 -1.91 -19.43 -3.38
CA VAL A 29 -0.92 -18.36 -3.56
C VAL A 29 -1.03 -17.38 -2.39
N PRO A 30 0.03 -17.20 -1.57
CA PRO A 30 0.00 -16.23 -0.48
C PRO A 30 -0.14 -14.80 -1.03
N PHE A 31 -1.12 -14.06 -0.53
CA PHE A 31 -1.34 -12.66 -0.89
C PHE A 31 -1.42 -11.81 0.38
N TYR A 32 -0.79 -10.64 0.35
CA TYR A 32 -0.66 -9.76 1.49
C TYR A 32 -1.07 -8.34 1.12
N ALA A 33 -1.85 -7.73 1.99
CA ALA A 33 -2.23 -6.33 1.93
C ALA A 33 -1.36 -5.55 2.92
N THR A 34 -0.49 -4.67 2.42
CA THR A 34 0.32 -3.78 3.27
C THR A 34 -0.56 -2.67 3.82
N ALA A 35 -0.53 -2.46 5.14
CA ALA A 35 -1.23 -1.38 5.81
C ALA A 35 -0.29 -0.69 6.82
N THR A 36 -0.56 0.57 7.14
CA THR A 36 0.19 1.30 8.17
C THR A 36 -0.61 1.30 9.47
N ASP A 37 -0.03 0.75 10.54
CA ASP A 37 -0.62 0.87 11.88
C ASP A 37 -0.54 2.34 12.34
N VAL A 38 -1.69 2.93 12.63
CA VAL A 38 -1.82 4.36 12.97
C VAL A 38 -1.09 4.72 14.27
N LYS A 39 -1.02 3.80 15.23
CA LYS A 39 -0.36 4.04 16.53
C LYS A 39 1.15 3.99 16.39
N THR A 40 1.68 3.02 15.64
CA THR A 40 3.13 2.79 15.54
C THR A 40 3.78 3.48 14.34
N GLY A 41 3.00 3.85 13.31
CA GLY A 41 3.49 4.38 12.04
C GLY A 41 4.28 3.37 11.19
N LYS A 42 4.24 2.07 11.55
CA LYS A 42 4.99 1.00 10.89
C LYS A 42 4.13 0.21 9.91
N PRO A 43 4.74 -0.44 8.90
CA PRO A 43 4.02 -1.35 8.03
C PRO A 43 3.63 -2.63 8.77
N GLU A 44 2.45 -3.12 8.45
CA GLU A 44 1.94 -4.44 8.81
C GLU A 44 1.50 -5.14 7.52
N TYR A 45 1.87 -6.40 7.36
CA TYR A 45 1.64 -7.18 6.14
C TYR A 45 0.52 -8.20 6.41
N LEU A 46 -0.71 -7.79 6.12
CA LEU A 46 -1.90 -8.54 6.45
C LEU A 46 -2.13 -9.64 5.40
N GLN A 47 -1.95 -10.90 5.78
CA GLN A 47 -2.21 -12.01 4.86
C GLN A 47 -3.72 -12.16 4.63
N VAL A 48 -4.14 -11.93 3.39
CA VAL A 48 -5.52 -12.14 2.94
C VAL A 48 -5.62 -13.62 2.57
N LYS A 49 -6.57 -14.33 3.19
CA LYS A 49 -6.81 -15.76 2.93
C LYS A 49 -8.15 -15.99 2.24
N SER A 50 -9.09 -15.07 2.40
CA SER A 50 -10.34 -14.98 1.65
C SER A 50 -10.60 -13.50 1.41
N VAL A 51 -10.77 -13.10 0.15
CA VAL A 51 -11.00 -11.70 -0.23
C VAL A 51 -12.31 -11.20 0.40
N LEU A 52 -13.37 -12.00 0.37
CA LEU A 52 -14.68 -11.59 0.88
C LEU A 52 -14.69 -11.50 2.40
N ARG A 53 -14.07 -12.46 3.10
CA ARG A 53 -13.99 -12.45 4.58
C ARG A 53 -13.01 -11.39 5.09
N ASP A 54 -11.87 -11.24 4.42
CA ASP A 54 -10.76 -10.40 4.87
C ASP A 54 -10.79 -9.02 4.17
N MET A 55 -11.96 -8.61 3.65
CA MET A 55 -12.18 -7.37 2.88
C MET A 55 -11.68 -6.11 3.59
N GLU A 56 -11.78 -6.08 4.92
CA GLU A 56 -11.29 -4.95 5.70
C GLU A 56 -9.77 -4.78 5.62
N MET A 57 -8.99 -5.85 5.40
CA MET A 57 -7.54 -5.77 5.18
C MET A 57 -7.21 -5.06 3.86
N LEU A 58 -7.97 -5.38 2.80
CA LEU A 58 -7.89 -4.70 1.51
C LEU A 58 -8.28 -3.22 1.64
N ARG A 59 -9.39 -2.95 2.34
CA ARG A 59 -9.87 -1.59 2.61
C ARG A 59 -8.84 -0.79 3.40
N ALA A 60 -8.21 -1.37 4.43
CA ALA A 60 -7.14 -0.74 5.19
C ALA A 60 -5.96 -0.37 4.30
N SER A 61 -5.52 -1.29 3.45
CA SER A 61 -4.39 -1.09 2.53
C SER A 61 -4.58 0.06 1.54
N ALA A 62 -5.83 0.37 1.18
CA ALA A 62 -6.20 1.45 0.26
C ALA A 62 -6.81 2.69 0.95
N SER A 63 -6.83 2.73 2.30
CA SER A 63 -7.43 3.84 3.06
C SER A 63 -6.50 5.05 3.13
N MET A 64 -6.57 5.90 2.10
CA MET A 64 -5.70 7.06 1.97
C MET A 64 -5.82 8.04 3.15
N PRO A 65 -4.68 8.58 3.64
CA PRO A 65 -4.70 9.59 4.68
C PRO A 65 -5.42 10.85 4.18
N PHE A 66 -5.99 11.64 5.10
CA PHE A 66 -6.81 12.84 4.88
C PHE A 66 -8.16 12.64 4.21
N ILE A 67 -8.38 11.51 3.53
CA ILE A 67 -9.55 11.25 2.69
C ILE A 67 -10.42 10.10 3.25
N SER A 68 -9.79 9.15 3.93
CA SER A 68 -10.46 8.00 4.55
C SER A 68 -10.31 8.00 6.07
N LYS A 69 -11.31 7.44 6.74
CA LYS A 69 -11.21 7.07 8.16
C LYS A 69 -10.32 5.84 8.30
N PRO A 70 -9.52 5.73 9.38
CA PRO A 70 -8.79 4.50 9.67
C PRO A 70 -9.72 3.30 9.77
N VAL A 71 -9.25 2.16 9.27
CA VAL A 71 -9.96 0.88 9.31
C VAL A 71 -9.56 0.13 10.58
N ILE A 72 -10.53 -0.40 11.32
CA ILE A 72 -10.27 -1.12 12.58
C ILE A 72 -10.25 -2.62 12.31
N ILE A 73 -9.11 -3.27 12.57
CA ILE A 73 -8.94 -4.72 12.43
C ILE A 73 -8.31 -5.24 13.72
N GLY A 74 -8.96 -6.19 14.40
CA GLY A 74 -8.44 -6.76 15.64
C GLY A 74 -8.15 -5.74 16.74
N GLY A 75 -8.94 -4.65 16.81
CA GLY A 75 -8.76 -3.56 17.78
C GLY A 75 -7.63 -2.57 17.46
N ARG A 76 -6.94 -2.74 16.32
CA ARG A 76 -5.92 -1.80 15.82
C ARG A 76 -6.45 -0.99 14.66
N ALA A 77 -6.01 0.26 14.56
CA ALA A 77 -6.41 1.18 13.50
C ALA A 77 -5.35 1.26 12.40
N TYR A 78 -5.79 1.17 11.15
CA TYR A 78 -4.94 1.09 9.98
C TYR A 78 -5.28 2.13 8.90
N LEU A 79 -4.27 2.55 8.16
CA LEU A 79 -4.37 3.38 6.96
C LEU A 79 -3.55 2.75 5.81
N ASP A 80 -3.60 3.40 4.64
CA ASP A 80 -2.89 3.04 3.41
C ASP A 80 -1.44 2.61 3.67
N GLY A 81 -1.08 1.41 3.22
CA GLY A 81 0.26 0.84 3.41
C GLY A 81 1.36 1.68 2.78
N GLY A 82 1.02 2.41 1.72
CA GLY A 82 1.94 3.32 1.03
C GLY A 82 2.47 4.46 1.90
N ILE A 83 1.90 4.71 3.09
CA ILE A 83 2.46 5.65 4.06
C ILE A 83 3.79 5.15 4.63
N SER A 84 3.84 3.88 5.05
CA SER A 84 4.99 3.29 5.73
C SER A 84 5.87 2.44 4.83
N ASP A 85 5.26 1.71 3.88
CA ASP A 85 5.98 0.92 2.89
C ASP A 85 5.18 0.87 1.57
N SER A 86 5.64 1.63 0.58
CA SER A 86 4.97 1.72 -0.73
C SER A 86 5.32 0.58 -1.67
N ILE A 87 6.45 -0.11 -1.47
CA ILE A 87 6.94 -1.15 -2.38
C ILE A 87 7.63 -2.21 -1.50
N PRO A 88 6.89 -3.20 -0.99
CA PRO A 88 7.37 -4.07 0.09
C PRO A 88 8.35 -5.18 -0.34
N PHE A 89 9.18 -4.92 -1.35
CA PHE A 89 10.10 -5.89 -1.93
C PHE A 89 11.18 -6.34 -0.93
N GLU A 90 11.62 -5.46 -0.03
CA GLU A 90 12.58 -5.79 1.02
C GLU A 90 11.96 -6.79 2.01
N HIS A 91 10.73 -6.55 2.46
CA HIS A 91 10.02 -7.47 3.35
C HIS A 91 9.87 -8.86 2.74
N PHE A 92 9.46 -8.97 1.49
CA PHE A 92 9.38 -10.26 0.82
C PHE A 92 10.76 -10.90 0.61
N SER A 93 11.82 -10.11 0.44
CA SER A 93 13.19 -10.65 0.45
C SER A 93 13.54 -11.29 1.80
N GLU A 94 13.20 -10.62 2.91
CA GLU A 94 13.41 -11.11 4.28
C GLU A 94 12.59 -12.38 4.56
N MET A 95 11.40 -12.49 3.99
CA MET A 95 10.58 -13.71 4.04
C MET A 95 11.17 -14.88 3.21
N GLY A 96 12.22 -14.64 2.43
CA GLY A 96 12.91 -15.65 1.63
C GLY A 96 12.53 -15.68 0.15
N TYR A 97 11.75 -14.73 -0.36
CA TYR A 97 11.42 -14.63 -1.78
C TYR A 97 12.57 -14.00 -2.59
N LYS A 98 13.40 -14.86 -3.19
CA LYS A 98 14.66 -14.46 -3.85
C LYS A 98 14.51 -13.89 -5.27
N LYS A 99 13.45 -14.28 -5.99
CA LYS A 99 13.15 -13.80 -7.34
C LYS A 99 11.86 -13.00 -7.27
N GLN A 100 11.92 -11.74 -7.67
CA GLN A 100 10.77 -10.83 -7.54
C GLN A 100 10.51 -10.12 -8.86
N VAL A 101 9.23 -10.05 -9.21
CA VAL A 101 8.71 -9.17 -10.25
C VAL A 101 8.03 -8.01 -9.55
N VAL A 102 8.53 -6.80 -9.75
CA VAL A 102 8.02 -5.59 -9.12
C VAL A 102 7.31 -4.74 -10.18
N ILE A 103 6.04 -4.45 -9.95
CA ILE A 103 5.21 -3.65 -10.86
C ILE A 103 5.08 -2.24 -10.27
N LEU A 104 5.56 -1.25 -11.01
CA LEU A 104 5.49 0.16 -10.63
C LEU A 104 4.50 0.91 -11.52
N THR A 105 3.81 1.89 -10.94
CA THR A 105 2.83 2.73 -11.64
C THR A 105 3.39 4.09 -12.08
N ARG A 106 4.69 4.31 -11.91
CA ARG A 106 5.39 5.55 -12.28
C ARG A 106 6.65 5.21 -13.04
N ASP A 107 7.06 6.11 -13.93
CA ASP A 107 8.28 5.97 -14.72
C ASP A 107 9.54 6.13 -13.83
N MET A 108 10.70 5.82 -14.43
CA MET A 108 12.00 5.82 -13.75
C MET A 108 12.39 7.18 -13.15
N ASN A 109 11.96 8.27 -13.78
CA ASN A 109 12.34 9.63 -13.37
C ASN A 109 11.44 10.18 -12.26
N TYR A 110 10.32 9.51 -11.97
CA TYR A 110 9.43 9.98 -10.92
C TYR A 110 10.12 9.95 -9.55
N ARG A 111 10.00 11.08 -8.84
CA ARG A 111 10.40 11.20 -7.43
C ARG A 111 9.25 11.75 -6.61
N LYS A 112 8.98 11.10 -5.48
CA LYS A 112 7.92 11.50 -4.57
C LYS A 112 8.36 12.75 -3.83
N LYS A 113 7.47 13.74 -3.73
CA LYS A 113 7.71 15.02 -3.07
C LYS A 113 7.22 14.98 -1.61
N PRO A 114 7.82 15.79 -0.71
CA PRO A 114 7.36 15.90 0.67
C PRO A 114 5.92 16.42 0.75
N MET A 115 5.23 16.00 1.81
CA MET A 115 3.90 16.49 2.16
C MET A 115 4.00 17.70 3.11
N ASN A 116 2.95 18.51 3.17
CA ASN A 116 2.90 19.66 4.08
C ASN A 116 2.85 19.19 5.54
N LYS A 117 3.91 19.51 6.31
CA LYS A 117 4.05 19.10 7.72
C LYS A 117 2.96 19.67 8.64
N LEU A 118 2.57 20.93 8.42
CA LEU A 118 1.52 21.58 9.22
C LEU A 118 0.18 20.87 9.02
N LEU A 119 -0.15 20.52 7.78
CA LEU A 119 -1.36 19.76 7.47
C LEU A 119 -1.35 18.37 8.15
N ILE A 120 -0.23 17.63 8.05
CA ILE A 120 -0.07 16.33 8.71
C ILE A 120 -0.31 16.45 10.21
N ARG A 121 0.39 17.38 10.87
CA ARG A 121 0.33 17.56 12.32
C ARG A 121 -1.02 18.08 12.79
N SER A 122 -1.72 18.87 11.97
CA SER A 122 -3.08 19.31 12.27
C SER A 122 -4.06 18.14 12.31
N PHE A 123 -4.05 17.28 11.28
CA PHE A 123 -4.98 16.15 11.18
C PHE A 123 -4.64 15.00 12.14
N TYR A 124 -3.35 14.70 12.34
CA TYR A 124 -2.88 13.50 13.03
C TYR A 124 -2.07 13.82 14.30
N SER A 125 -2.27 14.98 14.92
CA SER A 125 -1.57 15.43 16.14
C SER A 125 -1.49 14.37 17.26
N LYS A 126 -2.53 13.56 17.41
CA LYS A 126 -2.61 12.49 18.43
C LYS A 126 -1.74 11.26 18.10
N PHE A 127 -1.17 11.18 16.90
CA PHE A 127 -0.43 10.04 16.38
C PHE A 127 0.96 10.50 15.87
N PRO A 128 1.92 10.77 16.78
CA PRO A 128 3.23 11.31 16.41
C PRO A 128 4.02 10.35 15.50
N SER A 129 3.92 9.04 15.71
CA SER A 129 4.59 8.05 14.86
C SER A 129 4.05 8.04 13.44
N LEU A 130 2.72 8.17 13.27
CA LEU A 130 2.09 8.32 11.96
C LEU A 130 2.50 9.63 11.29
N CYS A 131 2.60 10.73 12.05
CA CYS A 131 3.10 12.00 11.52
C CYS A 131 4.51 11.86 10.96
N ASN A 132 5.41 11.22 11.71
CA ASN A 132 6.78 10.96 11.27
C ASN A 132 6.81 10.08 10.01
N ALA A 133 5.98 9.04 9.94
CA ALA A 133 5.86 8.20 8.76
C ALA A 133 5.40 8.99 7.52
N LEU A 134 4.33 9.80 7.66
CA LEU A 134 3.82 10.65 6.58
C LEU A 134 4.84 11.71 6.13
N GLU A 135 5.53 12.36 7.08
CA GLU A 135 6.57 13.33 6.79
C GLU A 135 7.74 12.69 6.02
N ASN A 136 8.13 11.45 6.38
CA ASN A 136 9.28 10.75 5.80
C ASN A 136 8.95 9.87 4.58
N ARG A 137 7.66 9.65 4.27
CA ARG A 137 7.17 8.76 3.18
C ARG A 137 7.89 8.98 1.86
N HIS A 138 8.12 10.24 1.49
CA HIS A 138 8.79 10.59 0.24
C HIS A 138 10.24 10.09 0.18
N ASN A 139 10.98 10.18 1.29
CA ASN A 139 12.35 9.67 1.38
C ASN A 139 12.39 8.14 1.31
N VAL A 140 11.49 7.46 2.04
CA VAL A 140 11.39 5.99 2.04
C VAL A 140 11.10 5.49 0.62
N TYR A 141 10.11 6.08 -0.05
CA TYR A 141 9.77 5.73 -1.42
C TYR A 141 10.95 5.94 -2.38
N ASN A 142 11.60 7.11 -2.35
CA ASN A 142 12.69 7.42 -3.26
C ASN A 142 13.90 6.48 -3.05
N LYS A 143 14.24 6.17 -1.79
CA LYS A 143 15.27 5.17 -1.46
C LYS A 143 14.91 3.78 -1.97
N SER A 144 13.64 3.38 -1.85
CA SER A 144 13.16 2.09 -2.38
C SER A 144 13.35 2.00 -3.90
N ILE A 145 13.07 3.09 -4.63
CA ILE A 145 13.31 3.18 -6.07
C ILE A 145 14.80 3.05 -6.38
N ASP A 146 15.65 3.81 -5.70
CA ASP A 146 17.10 3.75 -5.93
C ASP A 146 17.65 2.33 -5.69
N LYS A 147 17.16 1.64 -4.65
CA LYS A 147 17.54 0.26 -4.35
C LYS A 147 17.03 -0.74 -5.40
N LEU A 148 15.79 -0.57 -5.86
CA LEU A 148 15.23 -1.40 -6.93
C LEU A 148 16.03 -1.28 -8.22
N CYS A 149 16.48 -0.08 -8.59
CA CYS A 149 17.34 0.12 -9.76
C CYS A 149 18.66 -0.66 -9.64
N GLU A 150 19.30 -0.62 -8.47
CA GLU A 150 20.51 -1.41 -8.20
C GLU A 150 20.25 -2.92 -8.30
N LEU A 151 19.13 -3.39 -7.74
CA LEU A 151 18.77 -4.81 -7.77
C LEU A 151 18.41 -5.30 -9.18
N GLU A 152 17.77 -4.45 -9.98
CA GLU A 152 17.46 -4.74 -11.38
C GLU A 152 18.72 -4.85 -12.23
N GLN A 153 19.67 -3.91 -12.09
CA GLN A 153 20.97 -3.97 -12.77
C GLN A 153 21.75 -5.24 -12.43
N ASN A 154 21.63 -5.72 -11.19
CA ASN A 154 22.25 -6.96 -10.71
C ASN A 154 21.43 -8.23 -11.03
N GLY A 155 20.34 -8.11 -11.79
CA GLY A 155 19.48 -9.24 -12.19
C GLY A 155 18.75 -9.93 -11.03
N LYS A 156 18.59 -9.26 -9.88
CA LYS A 156 17.91 -9.78 -8.69
C LYS A 156 16.40 -9.53 -8.70
N VAL A 157 15.98 -8.43 -9.32
CA VAL A 157 14.58 -8.04 -9.45
C VAL A 157 14.28 -7.74 -10.92
N PHE A 158 13.11 -8.15 -11.39
CA PHE A 158 12.59 -7.73 -12.69
C PHE A 158 11.53 -6.65 -12.51
N ILE A 159 11.70 -5.48 -13.12
CA ILE A 159 10.79 -4.35 -12.92
C ILE A 159 9.93 -4.14 -14.17
N ILE A 160 8.62 -4.06 -13.96
CA ILE A 160 7.66 -3.61 -14.96
C ILE A 160 7.21 -2.20 -14.58
N ARG A 161 7.36 -1.24 -15.48
CA ARG A 161 7.00 0.17 -15.25
C ARG A 161 6.70 0.90 -16.56
N PRO A 162 5.99 2.04 -16.53
CA PRO A 162 5.83 2.91 -17.69
C PRO A 162 7.18 3.33 -18.30
N SER A 163 7.29 3.30 -19.63
CA SER A 163 8.48 3.76 -20.36
C SER A 163 8.60 5.28 -20.39
N GLU A 164 7.49 6.00 -20.22
CA GLU A 164 7.41 7.46 -20.24
C GLU A 164 6.59 7.99 -19.06
N PRO A 165 6.80 9.26 -18.66
CA PRO A 165 6.04 9.88 -17.59
C PRO A 165 4.54 9.88 -17.83
N ILE A 166 3.77 9.42 -16.82
CA ILE A 166 2.32 9.51 -16.85
C ILE A 166 1.89 10.96 -16.56
N THR A 167 1.22 11.59 -17.53
CA THR A 167 0.75 12.99 -17.49
C THR A 167 -0.59 13.20 -16.80
N ILE A 168 -1.22 12.14 -16.28
CA ILE A 168 -2.50 12.21 -15.58
C ILE A 168 -2.30 12.83 -14.18
N SER A 169 -2.89 14.00 -13.97
CA SER A 169 -2.99 14.66 -12.67
C SER A 169 -4.27 14.25 -11.92
N ARG A 170 -4.33 14.56 -10.61
CA ARG A 170 -5.51 14.28 -9.75
C ARG A 170 -6.64 15.32 -9.91
N THR A 171 -6.72 15.96 -11.08
CA THR A 171 -7.67 17.05 -11.40
C THR A 171 -8.60 16.60 -12.50
#